data_AF-A0A7W8QM91-F1
#
_entry.id   AF-A0A7W8QM91-F1
#
_cell.length_a   1.000
_cell.length_b   1.000
_cell.length_c   1.000
_cell.angle_alpha   90.00
_cell.angle_beta   90.00
_cell.angle_gamma   90.00
#
_symmetry.space_group_name_H-M   'P 1'
#
loop_
_entity.id
_entity.type
_entity.pdbx_description
1 polymer ?
#
loop_
_entity_poly.entity_id
_entity_poly.type
_entity_poly.pdbx_seq_one_letter_code
_entity_poly.pdbx_strand_id
1 'polypeptide(L)'
;MRLPRFTRSSRGEPPDRAASAPAESAEHRDRRESRRAFANEQGWHFAERAPHAIQGWPRTALPPGPLGRVRNEVTGFHAGRPFRVFDYEVSGAEPIIVYAVGLPRHVPYVYVQDREGGAHDLFVESRDRRYALAVLGDAVRADIREGAITDLVLDRDRLICTGTHASPSAIVSRLDALTTLVGHITDDVWTEWGSSP
;
A
#
# COMPACT_ATOMS: atom_id res chain seq x y z
N MET A 1 69.29 7.05 -32.55
CA MET A 1 67.98 7.31 -31.92
C MET A 1 67.18 8.23 -32.84
N ARG A 2 66.11 7.69 -33.46
CA ARG A 2 65.21 8.35 -34.41
C ARG A 2 63.78 8.16 -33.90
N LEU A 3 63.03 9.25 -33.79
CA LEU A 3 61.57 9.23 -33.61
C LEU A 3 60.88 8.78 -34.91
N PRO A 4 59.76 8.07 -34.82
CA PRO A 4 58.70 8.15 -35.82
C PRO A 4 57.43 8.81 -35.27
N ARG A 5 56.91 9.75 -36.07
CA ARG A 5 55.61 10.40 -35.92
C ARG A 5 54.48 9.53 -36.49
N PHE A 6 53.35 9.54 -35.76
CA PHE A 6 51.94 9.42 -36.15
C PHE A 6 51.53 8.65 -37.42
N THR A 7 50.65 7.67 -37.21
CA THR A 7 49.47 7.45 -38.06
C THR A 7 48.20 7.41 -37.22
N ARG A 8 47.33 8.38 -37.50
CA ARG A 8 45.93 8.49 -37.11
C ARG A 8 45.19 7.26 -37.64
N SER A 9 44.48 6.51 -36.80
CA SER A 9 43.47 5.57 -37.26
C SER A 9 42.19 5.74 -36.45
N SER A 10 41.14 6.09 -37.19
CA SER A 10 39.73 5.78 -36.95
C SER A 10 39.16 6.01 -35.54
N ARG A 11 38.43 7.13 -35.42
CA ARG A 11 37.21 7.25 -34.59
C ARG A 11 36.42 5.93 -34.66
N GLY A 12 36.44 5.15 -33.60
CA GLY A 12 35.37 4.23 -33.28
C GLY A 12 34.32 5.05 -32.53
N GLU A 13 33.15 5.21 -33.15
CA GLU A 13 31.96 5.69 -32.46
C GLU A 13 31.71 4.80 -31.23
N PRO A 14 31.42 5.38 -30.05
CA PRO A 14 30.97 4.57 -28.93
C PRO A 14 29.62 3.95 -29.33
N PRO A 15 29.42 2.63 -29.18
CA PRO A 15 28.11 2.06 -29.39
C PRO A 15 27.16 2.69 -28.38
N ASP A 16 26.18 3.41 -28.93
CA ASP A 16 25.00 3.94 -28.27
C ASP A 16 24.27 2.76 -27.58
N ARG A 17 24.72 2.41 -26.38
CA ARG A 17 23.91 1.64 -25.44
C ARG A 17 22.95 2.61 -24.76
N ALA A 18 22.04 3.17 -25.57
CA ALA A 18 20.69 3.38 -25.09
C ALA A 18 20.16 1.99 -24.77
N ALA A 19 20.42 1.52 -23.54
CA ALA A 19 19.67 0.42 -22.97
C ALA A 19 18.22 0.88 -22.97
N SER A 20 17.49 0.53 -24.04
CA SER A 20 16.06 0.73 -24.13
C SER A 20 15.48 0.10 -22.88
N ALA A 21 14.99 0.93 -21.96
CA ALA A 21 14.23 0.44 -20.84
C ALA A 21 13.15 -0.49 -21.41
N PRO A 22 12.93 -1.69 -20.81
CA PRO A 22 11.93 -2.60 -21.32
C PRO A 22 10.62 -1.84 -21.48
N ALA A 23 10.05 -1.90 -22.68
CA ALA A 23 8.79 -1.23 -22.99
C ALA A 23 7.76 -1.62 -21.93
N GLU A 24 7.18 -0.63 -21.27
CA GLU A 24 6.10 -0.85 -20.32
C GLU A 24 4.99 -1.65 -21.00
N SER A 25 4.62 -2.79 -20.42
CA SER A 25 3.56 -3.63 -20.98
C SER A 25 2.26 -2.82 -21.13
N ALA A 26 1.43 -3.14 -22.12
CA ALA A 26 0.14 -2.47 -22.33
C ALA A 26 -0.72 -2.48 -21.04
N GLU A 27 -0.73 -3.58 -20.30
CA GLU A 27 -1.49 -3.70 -19.05
C GLU A 27 -1.06 -2.69 -17.98
N HIS A 28 0.25 -2.51 -17.79
CA HIS A 28 0.79 -1.50 -16.85
C HIS A 28 0.38 -0.08 -17.24
N ARG A 29 0.38 0.23 -18.55
CA ARG A 29 -0.06 1.54 -19.07
C ARG A 29 -1.55 1.75 -18.85
N ASP A 30 -2.37 0.78 -19.20
CA ASP A 30 -3.83 0.85 -19.08
C ASP A 30 -4.25 1.02 -17.60
N ARG A 31 -3.60 0.28 -16.70
CA ARG A 31 -3.82 0.40 -15.25
C ARG A 31 -3.45 1.79 -14.74
N ARG A 32 -2.32 2.35 -15.17
CA ARG A 32 -1.88 3.70 -14.81
C ARG A 32 -2.87 4.75 -15.29
N GLU A 33 -3.30 4.67 -16.56
CA GLU A 33 -4.22 5.63 -17.16
C GLU A 33 -5.59 5.56 -16.50
N SER A 34 -6.11 4.35 -16.29
CA SER A 34 -7.36 4.12 -15.55
C SER A 34 -7.29 4.68 -14.13
N ARG A 35 -6.20 4.43 -13.39
CA ARG A 35 -6.02 4.95 -12.03
C ARG A 35 -5.96 6.47 -11.99
N ARG A 36 -5.25 7.08 -12.95
CA ARG A 36 -5.15 8.54 -13.08
C ARG A 36 -6.50 9.18 -13.39
N ALA A 37 -7.21 8.64 -14.37
CA ALA A 37 -8.54 9.13 -14.76
C ALA A 37 -9.50 9.07 -13.56
N PHE A 38 -9.53 7.93 -12.86
CA PHE A 38 -10.34 7.77 -11.66
C PHE A 38 -9.98 8.76 -10.55
N ALA A 39 -8.69 8.96 -10.26
CA ALA A 39 -8.27 9.92 -9.24
C ALA A 39 -8.73 11.36 -9.59
N ASN A 40 -8.60 11.74 -10.87
CA ASN A 40 -9.06 13.05 -11.34
C ASN A 40 -10.58 13.22 -11.19
N GLU A 41 -11.37 12.18 -11.53
CA GLU A 41 -12.83 12.18 -11.39
C GLU A 41 -13.26 12.39 -9.92
N GLN A 42 -12.50 11.81 -8.98
CA GLN A 42 -12.77 11.93 -7.54
C GLN A 42 -12.19 13.20 -6.90
N GLY A 43 -11.43 14.01 -7.66
CA GLY A 43 -10.70 15.15 -7.11
C GLY A 43 -9.55 14.74 -6.16
N TRP A 44 -9.04 13.53 -6.31
CA TRP A 44 -7.91 12.99 -5.55
C TRP A 44 -6.58 13.22 -6.27
N HIS A 45 -5.49 13.17 -5.51
CA HIS A 45 -4.15 13.33 -6.06
C HIS A 45 -3.61 12.00 -6.58
N PHE A 46 -3.00 12.02 -7.77
CA PHE A 46 -2.37 10.86 -8.40
C PHE A 46 -0.85 11.09 -8.59
N ALA A 47 -0.06 10.08 -8.24
CA ALA A 47 1.37 10.01 -8.54
C ALA A 47 1.75 8.67 -9.15
N GLU A 48 2.47 8.68 -10.28
CA GLU A 48 2.93 7.43 -10.91
C GLU A 48 3.93 6.67 -10.02
N ARG A 49 4.77 7.40 -9.27
CA ARG A 49 5.84 6.85 -8.43
C ARG A 49 5.86 7.57 -7.10
N ALA A 50 5.94 6.82 -6.00
CA ALA A 50 6.00 7.37 -4.66
C ALA A 50 7.01 6.61 -3.80
N PRO A 51 8.34 6.78 -4.01
CA PRO A 51 9.36 5.95 -3.38
C PRO A 51 9.41 6.05 -1.84
N HIS A 52 8.90 7.14 -1.27
CA HIS A 52 8.86 7.37 0.18
C HIS A 52 7.54 6.92 0.83
N ALA A 53 6.63 6.33 0.04
CA ALA A 53 5.26 6.13 0.48
C ALA A 53 5.07 5.19 1.67
N ILE A 54 6.00 4.24 1.81
CA ILE A 54 6.00 3.18 2.81
C ILE A 54 7.10 3.40 3.86
N GLN A 55 7.72 4.57 3.88
CA GLN A 55 8.79 4.87 4.84
C GLN A 55 8.25 4.81 6.27
N GLY A 56 8.88 4.00 7.10
CA GLY A 56 8.50 3.84 8.51
C GLY A 56 7.29 2.91 8.75
N TRP A 57 6.78 2.23 7.72
CA TRP A 57 5.72 1.23 7.87
C TRP A 57 6.26 -0.04 8.53
N PRO A 58 5.42 -0.78 9.28
CA PRO A 58 5.82 -2.04 9.88
C PRO A 58 6.05 -3.09 8.78
N ARG A 59 7.01 -4.00 8.99
CA ARG A 59 7.40 -4.98 7.96
C ARG A 59 6.26 -5.91 7.54
N THR A 60 5.32 -6.19 8.44
CA THR A 60 4.16 -7.07 8.22
C THR A 60 3.06 -6.44 7.36
N ALA A 61 3.08 -5.12 7.14
CA ALA A 61 2.13 -4.44 6.27
C ALA A 61 2.33 -4.74 4.77
N LEU A 62 3.45 -5.36 4.40
CA LEU A 62 3.83 -5.68 3.02
C LEU A 62 4.33 -7.12 2.92
N PRO A 63 4.18 -7.78 1.76
CA PRO A 63 4.68 -9.13 1.56
C PRO A 63 6.14 -9.32 1.98
N PRO A 64 6.54 -10.48 2.53
CA PRO A 64 7.91 -10.77 2.91
C PRO A 64 8.87 -10.71 1.70
N GLY A 65 10.16 -10.49 1.95
CA GLY A 65 11.19 -10.38 0.90
C GLY A 65 11.79 -8.97 0.71
N PRO A 66 12.44 -8.71 -0.44
CA PRO A 66 12.99 -7.40 -0.77
C PRO A 66 11.91 -6.31 -0.84
N LEU A 67 12.27 -5.07 -0.53
CA LEU A 67 11.35 -3.95 -0.70
C LEU A 67 11.01 -3.76 -2.19
N GLY A 68 9.72 -3.82 -2.50
CA GLY A 68 9.13 -3.52 -3.78
C GLY A 68 9.06 -2.03 -4.10
N ARG A 69 8.50 -1.73 -5.27
CA ARG A 69 8.28 -0.36 -5.76
C ARG A 69 6.84 0.04 -5.56
N VAL A 70 6.63 1.31 -5.21
CA VAL A 70 5.30 1.91 -5.09
C VAL A 70 4.95 2.63 -6.39
N ARG A 71 3.83 2.24 -6.99
CA ARG A 71 3.32 2.78 -8.25
C ARG A 71 1.86 3.21 -8.15
N ASN A 72 1.45 4.06 -9.07
CA ASN A 72 0.05 4.43 -9.28
C ASN A 72 -0.64 4.87 -7.97
N GLU A 73 0.06 5.65 -7.17
CA GLU A 73 -0.41 6.12 -5.89
C GLU A 73 -1.57 7.10 -6.08
N VAL A 74 -2.63 6.87 -5.33
CA VAL A 74 -3.76 7.78 -5.16
C VAL A 74 -3.86 8.16 -3.70
N THR A 75 -3.96 9.46 -3.42
CA THR A 75 -4.11 10.02 -2.08
C THR A 75 -5.21 11.05 -2.05
N GLY A 76 -5.92 11.14 -0.95
CA GLY A 76 -6.98 12.13 -0.78
C GLY A 76 -7.65 11.99 0.58
N PHE A 77 -8.90 12.45 0.66
CA PHE A 77 -9.76 12.23 1.81
C PHE A 77 -10.99 11.43 1.38
N HIS A 78 -11.34 10.42 2.18
CA HIS A 78 -12.54 9.59 1.98
C HIS A 78 -13.31 9.56 3.30
N ALA A 79 -14.58 9.96 3.27
CA ALA A 79 -15.42 10.09 4.47
C ALA A 79 -14.72 10.81 5.65
N GLY A 80 -13.99 11.89 5.35
CA GLY A 80 -13.27 12.71 6.33
C GLY A 80 -11.91 12.16 6.77
N ARG A 81 -11.48 10.99 6.29
CA ARG A 81 -10.19 10.38 6.66
C ARG A 81 -9.17 10.53 5.54
N PRO A 82 -7.91 10.92 5.82
CA PRO A 82 -6.87 10.86 4.81
C PRO A 82 -6.65 9.40 4.43
N PHE A 83 -6.45 9.15 3.15
CA PHE A 83 -6.17 7.80 2.67
C PHE A 83 -5.05 7.79 1.64
N ARG A 84 -4.55 6.58 1.40
CA ARG A 84 -3.60 6.26 0.35
C ARG A 84 -3.91 4.89 -0.24
N VAL A 85 -3.87 4.78 -1.56
CA VAL A 85 -3.95 3.51 -2.28
C VAL A 85 -2.83 3.46 -3.30
N PHE A 86 -2.11 2.34 -3.41
CA PHE A 86 -1.07 2.19 -4.43
C PHE A 86 -0.88 0.73 -4.83
N ASP A 87 -0.24 0.54 -5.98
CA ASP A 87 0.26 -0.75 -6.42
C ASP A 87 1.65 -0.97 -5.82
N TYR A 88 1.87 -2.13 -5.19
CA TYR A 88 3.16 -2.56 -4.66
C TYR A 88 3.72 -3.69 -5.51
N GLU A 89 4.81 -3.39 -6.20
CA GLU A 89 5.42 -4.29 -7.19
C GLU A 89 6.71 -4.89 -6.62
N VAL A 90 6.75 -6.22 -6.47
CA VAL A 90 7.95 -6.97 -6.10
C VAL A 90 8.42 -7.77 -7.32
N SER A 91 9.73 -7.81 -7.56
CA SER A 91 10.30 -8.53 -8.70
C SER A 91 9.93 -10.02 -8.65
N GLY A 92 9.32 -10.54 -9.71
CA GLY A 92 8.95 -11.95 -9.83
C GLY A 92 7.63 -12.33 -9.12
N ALA A 93 6.85 -11.35 -8.67
CA ALA A 93 5.53 -11.56 -8.09
C ALA A 93 4.50 -10.64 -8.76
N GLU A 94 3.23 -11.06 -8.71
CA GLU A 94 2.11 -10.21 -9.12
C GLU A 94 2.01 -8.97 -8.23
N PRO A 95 1.71 -7.78 -8.79
CA PRO A 95 1.49 -6.59 -8.00
C PRO A 95 0.30 -6.76 -7.05
N ILE A 96 0.48 -6.35 -5.80
CA ILE A 96 -0.63 -6.23 -4.84
C ILE A 96 -1.08 -4.79 -4.74
N ILE A 97 -2.29 -4.58 -4.25
CA ILE A 97 -2.81 -3.25 -3.95
C ILE A 97 -2.79 -3.05 -2.45
N VAL A 98 -2.29 -1.90 -2.04
CA VAL A 98 -2.18 -1.54 -0.64
C VAL A 98 -3.08 -0.35 -0.38
N TYR A 99 -3.88 -0.47 0.66
CA TYR A 99 -4.80 0.55 1.14
C TYR A 99 -4.33 0.99 2.51
N ALA A 100 -4.31 2.29 2.76
CA ALA A 100 -4.08 2.85 4.08
C ALA A 100 -5.09 3.97 4.34
N VAL A 101 -5.74 3.95 5.50
CA VAL A 101 -6.63 5.01 5.98
C VAL A 101 -6.12 5.58 7.30
N GLY A 102 -6.32 6.88 7.50
CA GLY A 102 -5.91 7.59 8.69
C GLY A 102 -6.76 7.22 9.91
N LEU A 103 -6.09 6.90 11.00
CA LEU A 103 -6.67 6.71 12.31
C LEU A 103 -6.88 8.06 13.01
N PRO A 104 -7.85 8.15 13.95
CA PRO A 104 -8.08 9.39 14.70
C PRO A 104 -6.97 9.71 15.71
N ARG A 105 -6.16 8.71 16.11
CA ARG A 105 -5.04 8.82 17.06
C ARG A 105 -3.92 7.87 16.69
N HIS A 106 -2.73 8.10 17.25
CA HIS A 106 -1.63 7.15 17.20
C HIS A 106 -1.91 5.96 18.11
N VAL A 107 -1.83 4.74 17.58
CA VAL A 107 -2.05 3.50 18.36
C VAL A 107 -0.87 2.52 18.27
N PRO A 108 -0.74 1.59 19.22
CA PRO A 108 0.23 0.50 19.15
C PRO A 108 0.02 -0.40 17.93
N TYR A 109 1.07 -1.12 17.57
CA TYR A 109 1.00 -2.11 16.51
C TYR A 109 0.04 -3.28 16.86
N VAL A 110 -0.84 -3.62 15.93
CA VAL A 110 -1.52 -4.91 15.86
C VAL A 110 -1.64 -5.38 14.41
N TYR A 111 -1.40 -6.66 14.19
CA TYR A 111 -1.65 -7.33 12.93
C TYR A 111 -2.74 -8.38 13.10
N VAL A 112 -3.68 -8.41 12.16
CA VAL A 112 -4.84 -9.30 12.15
C VAL A 112 -4.90 -9.97 10.79
N GLN A 113 -5.24 -11.26 10.78
CA GLN A 113 -5.34 -12.05 9.57
C GLN A 113 -6.57 -12.96 9.58
N ASP A 114 -7.25 -13.00 8.43
CA ASP A 114 -8.40 -13.86 8.12
C ASP A 114 -8.24 -14.51 6.73
N ARG A 115 -7.27 -15.40 6.57
CA ARG A 115 -6.98 -16.02 5.26
C ARG A 115 -8.12 -16.89 4.73
N GLU A 116 -8.99 -17.37 5.61
CA GLU A 116 -10.06 -18.31 5.27
C GLU A 116 -11.46 -17.68 5.35
N GLY A 117 -11.54 -16.34 5.45
CA GLY A 117 -12.79 -15.59 5.36
C GLY A 117 -13.82 -16.01 6.40
N GLY A 118 -13.39 -16.24 7.64
CA GLY A 118 -14.27 -16.62 8.74
C GLY A 118 -14.56 -18.12 8.88
N ALA A 119 -13.92 -18.99 8.09
CA ALA A 119 -13.96 -20.44 8.35
C ALA A 119 -13.33 -20.80 9.71
N HIS A 120 -12.42 -19.96 10.19
CA HIS A 120 -11.70 -20.10 11.45
C HIS A 120 -11.69 -18.79 12.25
N ASP A 121 -11.17 -18.86 13.47
CA ASP A 121 -10.91 -17.67 14.27
C ASP A 121 -9.82 -16.79 13.63
N LEU A 122 -9.91 -15.49 13.90
CA LEU A 122 -8.90 -14.52 13.44
C LEU A 122 -7.55 -14.80 14.11
N PHE A 123 -6.49 -14.80 13.30
CA PHE A 123 -5.13 -14.72 13.83
C PHE A 123 -4.82 -13.27 14.21
N VAL A 124 -4.15 -13.07 15.34
CA VAL A 124 -3.82 -11.74 15.87
C VAL A 124 -2.44 -11.72 16.50
N GLU A 125 -1.64 -10.73 16.13
CA GLU A 125 -0.32 -10.46 16.69
C GLU A 125 -0.26 -9.02 17.21
N SER A 126 0.03 -8.87 18.50
CA SER A 126 0.31 -7.56 19.11
C SER A 126 1.25 -7.73 20.31
N ARG A 127 1.93 -6.64 20.68
CA ARG A 127 2.72 -6.58 21.92
C ARG A 127 1.85 -6.52 23.16
N ASP A 128 0.67 -5.90 23.08
CA ASP A 128 -0.30 -5.82 24.18
C ASP A 128 -1.54 -6.65 23.82
N ARG A 129 -1.73 -7.75 24.55
CA ARG A 129 -2.89 -8.63 24.37
C ARG A 129 -4.22 -7.92 24.68
N ARG A 130 -4.24 -6.99 25.64
CA ARG A 130 -5.46 -6.26 26.00
C ARG A 130 -5.89 -5.34 24.86
N TYR A 131 -4.90 -4.66 24.26
CA TYR A 131 -5.13 -3.83 23.07
C TYR A 131 -5.70 -4.65 21.91
N ALA A 132 -5.08 -5.78 21.58
CA ALA A 132 -5.54 -6.65 20.50
C ALA A 132 -6.99 -7.12 20.69
N LEU A 133 -7.36 -7.50 21.91
CA LEU A 133 -8.74 -7.92 22.23
C LEU A 133 -9.73 -6.75 22.17
N ALA A 134 -9.33 -5.56 22.63
CA ALA A 134 -10.19 -4.38 22.63
C ALA A 134 -10.46 -3.84 21.21
N VAL A 135 -9.45 -3.86 20.33
CA VAL A 135 -9.60 -3.50 18.91
C VAL A 135 -10.55 -4.47 18.21
N LEU A 136 -10.46 -5.77 18.52
CA LEU A 136 -11.25 -6.82 17.88
C LEU A 136 -12.56 -7.11 18.61
N GLY A 137 -13.32 -6.05 18.90
CA GLY A 137 -14.72 -6.18 19.30
C GLY A 137 -15.58 -6.82 18.20
N ASP A 138 -16.78 -7.27 18.55
CA ASP A 138 -17.65 -8.04 17.65
C ASP A 138 -17.97 -7.31 16.34
N ALA A 139 -18.19 -5.99 16.40
CA ALA A 139 -18.45 -5.16 15.22
C ALA A 139 -17.26 -5.13 14.26
N VAL A 140 -16.04 -4.91 14.77
CA VAL A 140 -14.81 -4.92 13.94
C VAL A 140 -14.58 -6.27 13.30
N ARG A 141 -14.85 -7.38 14.02
CA ARG A 141 -14.77 -8.73 13.45
C ARG A 141 -15.78 -8.96 12.34
N ALA A 142 -17.00 -8.43 12.49
CA ALA A 142 -18.02 -8.49 11.44
C ALA A 142 -17.58 -7.70 10.21
N ASP A 143 -17.06 -6.47 10.39
CA ASP A 143 -16.57 -5.64 9.29
C ASP A 143 -15.42 -6.29 8.51
N ILE A 144 -14.49 -6.96 9.22
CA ILE A 144 -13.39 -7.72 8.59
C ILE A 144 -13.95 -8.77 7.64
N ARG A 145 -14.96 -9.52 8.07
CA ARG A 145 -15.57 -10.61 7.30
C ARG A 145 -16.44 -10.10 6.16
N GLU A 146 -17.31 -9.13 6.42
CA GLU A 146 -18.17 -8.51 5.41
C GLU A 146 -17.35 -7.80 4.33
N GLY A 147 -16.25 -7.16 4.73
CA GLY A 147 -15.31 -6.54 3.81
C GLY A 147 -14.39 -7.52 3.09
N ALA A 148 -14.39 -8.82 3.43
CA ALA A 148 -13.40 -9.79 2.95
C ALA A 148 -11.96 -9.24 3.09
N ILE A 149 -11.62 -8.76 4.29
CA ILE A 149 -10.28 -8.25 4.64
C ILE A 149 -9.44 -9.44 5.13
N THR A 150 -8.44 -9.84 4.34
CA THR A 150 -7.59 -10.99 4.71
C THR A 150 -6.42 -10.62 5.61
N ASP A 151 -5.93 -9.38 5.50
CA ASP A 151 -4.77 -8.88 6.21
C ASP A 151 -4.99 -7.42 6.61
N LEU A 152 -4.80 -7.14 7.89
CA LEU A 152 -5.05 -5.83 8.48
C LEU A 152 -3.94 -5.49 9.46
N VAL A 153 -3.36 -4.30 9.33
CA VAL A 153 -2.38 -3.77 10.27
C VAL A 153 -2.87 -2.43 10.79
N LEU A 154 -2.89 -2.25 12.10
CA LEU A 154 -2.95 -0.94 12.71
C LEU A 154 -1.57 -0.62 13.28
N ASP A 155 -1.02 0.54 12.91
CA ASP A 155 0.25 1.02 13.46
C ASP A 155 0.29 2.55 13.38
N ARG A 156 0.58 3.20 14.51
CA ARG A 156 0.62 4.66 14.65
C ARG A 156 -0.67 5.30 14.14
N ASP A 157 -0.60 6.12 13.10
CA ASP A 157 -1.70 6.90 12.51
C ASP A 157 -2.49 6.13 11.45
N ARG A 158 -2.26 4.83 11.25
CA ARG A 158 -2.75 4.15 10.04
C ARG A 158 -3.37 2.80 10.31
N LEU A 159 -4.42 2.54 9.56
CA LEU A 159 -4.93 1.20 9.29
C LEU A 159 -4.57 0.85 7.86
N ILE A 160 -3.87 -0.27 7.67
CA ILE A 160 -3.32 -0.75 6.40
C ILE A 160 -3.93 -2.10 6.07
N CYS A 161 -4.32 -2.29 4.82
CA CYS A 161 -4.87 -3.53 4.29
C CYS A 161 -4.30 -3.79 2.90
N THR A 162 -4.15 -5.07 2.54
CA THR A 162 -3.72 -5.48 1.20
C THR A 162 -4.85 -6.17 0.44
N GLY A 163 -4.85 -6.06 -0.89
CA GLY A 163 -5.79 -6.76 -1.75
C GLY A 163 -5.19 -7.04 -3.13
N THR A 164 -5.97 -7.66 -3.99
CA THR A 164 -5.61 -7.98 -5.37
C THR A 164 -6.48 -7.20 -6.35
N HIS A 165 -5.90 -6.77 -7.49
CA HIS A 165 -6.60 -6.23 -8.68
C HIS A 165 -7.89 -5.43 -8.40
N ALA A 166 -7.77 -4.13 -8.18
CA ALA A 166 -8.91 -3.28 -7.85
C ALA A 166 -9.30 -2.42 -9.05
N SER A 167 -10.51 -2.65 -9.54
CA SER A 167 -11.23 -1.68 -10.34
C SER A 167 -11.47 -0.38 -9.55
N PRO A 168 -11.76 0.74 -10.23
CA PRO A 168 -12.21 1.97 -9.58
C PRO A 168 -13.29 1.76 -8.50
N SER A 169 -14.33 0.98 -8.80
CA SER A 169 -15.39 0.67 -7.83
C SER A 169 -14.90 -0.12 -6.62
N ALA A 170 -14.03 -1.11 -6.83
CA ALA A 170 -13.44 -1.89 -5.74
C ALA A 170 -12.58 -1.04 -4.79
N ILE A 171 -11.95 0.03 -5.30
CA ILE A 171 -11.20 0.97 -4.46
C ILE A 171 -12.15 1.69 -3.50
N VAL A 172 -13.25 2.24 -4.01
CA VAL A 172 -14.23 2.95 -3.18
C VAL A 172 -14.83 2.01 -2.15
N SER A 173 -15.32 0.83 -2.56
CA SER A 173 -15.90 -0.15 -1.64
C SER A 173 -14.91 -0.59 -0.55
N ARG A 174 -13.63 -0.72 -0.90
CA ARG A 174 -12.59 -1.01 0.10
C ARG A 174 -12.40 0.15 1.07
N LEU A 175 -12.32 1.39 0.59
CA LEU A 175 -12.17 2.57 1.46
C LEU A 175 -13.38 2.75 2.38
N ASP A 176 -14.60 2.48 1.90
CA ASP A 176 -15.82 2.44 2.71
C ASP A 176 -15.69 1.40 3.83
N ALA A 177 -15.36 0.15 3.50
CA ALA A 177 -15.19 -0.92 4.47
C ALA A 177 -14.13 -0.59 5.54
N LEU A 178 -12.98 -0.05 5.12
CA LEU A 178 -11.93 0.36 6.06
C LEU A 178 -12.37 1.53 6.95
N THR A 179 -13.13 2.48 6.41
CA THR A 179 -13.60 3.64 7.17
C THR A 179 -14.67 3.26 8.18
N THR A 180 -15.61 2.38 7.79
CA THR A 180 -16.62 1.79 8.68
C THR A 180 -15.95 1.03 9.81
N LEU A 181 -14.97 0.17 9.50
CA LEU A 181 -14.21 -0.58 10.49
C LEU A 181 -13.57 0.35 11.53
N VAL A 182 -12.90 1.43 11.09
CA VAL A 182 -12.33 2.42 12.03
C VAL A 182 -13.41 3.09 12.88
N GLY A 183 -14.61 3.33 12.32
CA GLY A 183 -15.76 3.87 13.03
C GLY A 183 -16.35 2.93 14.09
N HIS A 184 -16.13 1.62 13.96
CA HIS A 184 -16.60 0.63 14.94
C HIS A 184 -15.54 0.24 15.99
N ILE A 185 -14.31 0.74 15.88
CA ILE A 185 -13.34 0.66 16.98
C ILE A 185 -13.80 1.61 18.09
N THR A 186 -13.99 1.07 19.29
CA THR A 186 -14.59 1.79 20.42
C THR A 186 -13.75 2.96 20.91
N ASP A 187 -14.42 3.98 21.46
CA ASP A 187 -13.75 5.16 22.03
C ASP A 187 -12.79 4.83 23.18
N ASP A 188 -13.04 3.74 23.90
CA ASP A 188 -12.14 3.24 24.95
C ASP A 188 -10.77 2.86 24.39
N VAL A 189 -10.71 2.30 23.18
CA VAL A 189 -9.44 1.98 22.52
C VAL A 189 -8.63 3.24 22.24
N TRP A 190 -9.29 4.27 21.71
CA TRP A 190 -8.66 5.55 21.42
C TRP A 190 -8.27 6.32 22.69
N THR A 191 -8.97 6.09 23.79
CA THR A 191 -8.70 6.74 25.07
C THR A 191 -7.56 6.07 25.82
N GLU A 192 -7.54 4.74 25.90
CA GLU A 192 -6.54 3.98 26.67
C GLU A 192 -5.20 3.86 25.93
N TRP A 193 -5.22 3.59 24.63
CA TRP A 193 -3.98 3.38 23.84
C TRP A 193 -3.68 4.50 22.84
N GLY A 194 -4.64 5.40 22.58
CA GLY A 194 -4.47 6.46 21.61
C GLY A 194 -3.65 7.62 22.15
N SER A 195 -2.53 7.94 21.50
CA SER A 195 -1.76 9.16 21.75
C SER A 195 -1.98 10.21 20.66
N SER A 196 -1.64 11.46 20.96
CA SER A 196 -1.62 12.52 19.95
C SER A 196 -0.64 12.18 18.82
N PRO A 197 -0.94 12.63 17.59
CA PRO A 197 0.00 12.58 16.46
C PRO A 197 1.34 13.26 16.74
#